data_AF-A0A1F6W8B3-F1
#
_entry.id   AF-A0A1F6W8B3-F1
#
_cell.length_a   1.000
_cell.length_b   1.000
_cell.length_c   1.000
_cell.angle_alpha   90.00
_cell.angle_beta   90.00
_cell.angle_gamma   90.00
#
_symmetry.space_group_name_H-M   'P 1'
#
loop_
_entity.id
_entity.type
_entity.pdbx_description
1 polymer ?
#
loop_
_entity_poly.entity_id
_entity_poly.type
_entity_poly.pdbx_seq_one_letter_code
_entity_poly.pdbx_strand_id
1 'polypeptide(L)' 'MYQKYYVGSVAVYTRLNGAGYRLVYPAKKVGERNINTFRPIDPVVGRKIEEIVSEKVSEIFVGECNENYDQPTRTI' A
#
# COMPACT_ATOMS: atom_id res chain seq x y z
N MET A 1 22.12 -1.01 19.08
CA MET A 1 20.67 -1.13 19.36
C MET A 1 19.92 -0.55 18.18
N TYR A 2 19.15 -1.33 17.43
CA TYR A 2 18.42 -0.82 16.26
C TYR A 2 17.05 -0.29 16.69
N GLN A 3 16.72 0.92 16.27
CA GLN A 3 15.41 1.52 16.52
C GLN A 3 14.44 1.09 15.42
N LYS A 4 13.28 0.54 15.82
CA LYS A 4 12.22 0.12 14.89
C LYS A 4 11.09 1.15 14.95
N TYR A 5 10.54 1.48 13.78
CA TYR A 5 9.40 2.37 13.65
C TYR A 5 8.25 1.63 12.99
N TYR A 6 7.04 1.82 13.50
CA TYR A 6 5.83 1.37 12.83
C TYR A 6 5.28 2.52 11.99
N VAL A 7 4.98 2.24 10.73
CA VAL A 7 4.36 3.19 9.80
C VAL A 7 3.11 2.56 9.20
N GLY A 8 1.96 3.22 9.38
CA GLY A 8 0.66 2.75 8.92
C GLY A 8 0.09 3.60 7.78
N SER A 9 -1.13 3.26 7.36
CA SER A 9 -1.92 4.05 6.39
C SER A 9 -1.24 4.24 5.02
N VAL A 10 -0.45 3.25 4.58
CA VAL A 10 0.09 3.17 3.21
C VAL A 10 -0.92 2.44 2.35
N ALA A 11 -1.38 3.07 1.28
CA ALA A 11 -2.26 2.42 0.31
C ALA A 11 -1.45 1.68 -0.76
N VAL A 12 -1.96 0.53 -1.20
CA VAL A 12 -1.38 -0.29 -2.26
C VAL A 12 -2.35 -0.30 -3.44
N TYR A 13 -1.86 0.07 -4.62
CA TYR A 13 -2.64 0.04 -5.85
C TYR A 13 -1.96 -0.81 -6.92
N THR A 14 -2.73 -1.51 -7.73
CA THR A 14 -2.21 -2.19 -8.94
C THR A 14 -1.83 -1.14 -9.97
N ARG A 15 -0.68 -1.32 -10.64
CA ARG A 15 -0.27 -0.46 -11.76
C ARG A 15 -1.18 -0.69 -12.96
N LEU A 16 -1.42 0.36 -13.76
CA LEU A 16 -2.31 0.30 -14.93
C LEU A 16 -1.88 -0.74 -15.97
N ASN A 17 -0.59 -1.04 -16.07
CA ASN A 17 -0.05 -2.07 -16.96
C ASN A 17 -0.08 -3.49 -16.36
N GLY A 18 -0.65 -3.67 -15.16
CA GLY A 18 -0.69 -4.95 -14.43
C GLY A 18 0.66 -5.42 -13.88
N ALA A 19 1.75 -4.70 -14.14
CA ALA A 19 3.11 -5.12 -13.77
C ALA A 19 3.46 -4.69 -12.32
N GLY A 20 2.73 -5.24 -11.36
CA GLY A 20 2.97 -5.06 -9.92
C GLY A 20 2.19 -3.91 -9.29
N TYR A 21 2.68 -3.44 -8.14
CA TYR A 21 1.98 -2.51 -7.27
C TYR A 21 2.66 -1.13 -7.19
N ARG A 22 1.92 -0.15 -6.69
CA ARG A 22 2.38 1.20 -6.34
C ARG A 22 1.96 1.51 -4.91
N LEU A 23 2.90 2.02 -4.12
CA LEU A 23 2.64 2.51 -2.78
C LEU A 23 2.28 3.99 -2.80
N VAL A 24 1.21 4.34 -2.09
CA VAL A 24 0.81 5.73 -1.85
C VAL A 24 0.88 5.99 -0.35
N TYR A 25 1.73 6.93 0.02
CA TYR A 25 1.96 7.28 1.41
C TYR A 25 0.88 8.22 1.95
N PRO A 26 0.55 8.14 3.25
CA PRO A 26 -0.54 8.91 3.81
C PRO A 26 -0.28 10.41 3.77
N ALA A 27 -1.33 11.14 3.42
CA ALA A 27 -1.41 12.58 3.58
C ALA A 27 -2.59 12.91 4.50
N LYS A 28 -2.37 13.86 5.41
CA LYS A 28 -3.40 14.39 6.31
C LYS A 28 -3.87 15.73 5.77
N LYS A 29 -5.19 15.90 5.59
CA LYS A 29 -5.78 17.21 5.30
C LYS A 29 -5.80 18.05 6.58
N VAL A 30 -5.21 19.24 6.54
CA VAL A 30 -5.20 20.23 7.63
C VAL A 30 -5.65 21.56 7.05
N GLY A 31 -6.88 21.97 7.40
CA GLY A 31 -7.57 23.06 6.70
C GLY A 31 -7.75 22.73 5.22
N GLU A 32 -7.28 23.61 4.33
CA GLU A 32 -7.30 23.40 2.87
C GLU A 32 -6.04 22.74 2.30
N ARG A 33 -5.09 22.32 3.13
CA ARG A 33 -3.81 21.75 2.66
C ARG A 33 -3.71 20.27 2.96
N ASN A 34 -3.15 19.50 2.03
CA ASN A 34 -2.76 18.11 2.25
C ASN A 34 -1.28 18.05 2.66
N ILE A 35 -1.00 17.52 3.84
CA ILE A 35 0.35 17.39 4.40
C ILE A 35 0.73 15.92 4.42
N ASN A 36 1.80 15.54 3.71
CA ASN A 36 2.31 14.17 3.74
C ASN A 36 2.82 13.85 5.14
N THR A 37 2.30 12.77 5.74
CA THR A 37 2.69 12.38 7.11
C THR A 37 4.08 11.77 7.11
N PHE A 38 4.38 10.92 6.13
CA PHE A 38 5.73 10.44 5.89
C PHE A 38 5.89 10.00 4.43
N ARG A 39 7.14 9.95 3.97
CA ARG A 39 7.56 9.24 2.77
C ARG A 39 9.05 8.97 2.85
N PRO A 40 9.58 7.93 2.18
CA PRO A 40 11.00 7.77 2.00
C PRO A 40 11.59 9.02 1.32
N ILE A 41 12.63 9.58 1.92
CA ILE A 41 13.41 10.69 1.35
C ILE A 41 14.43 10.12 0.37
N ASP A 42 15.05 8.99 0.76
CA ASP A 42 16.03 8.29 -0.04
C ASP A 42 15.33 7.36 -1.07
N PRO A 43 15.67 7.47 -2.36
CA PRO A 43 15.05 6.67 -3.41
C PRO A 43 15.43 5.18 -3.35
N VAL A 44 16.61 4.82 -2.84
CA VAL A 44 17.04 3.43 -2.63
C VAL A 44 16.18 2.79 -1.55
N VAL A 45 15.97 3.50 -0.43
CA VAL A 45 15.06 3.05 0.64
C VAL A 45 13.64 2.90 0.11
N GLY A 46 13.16 3.88 -0.67
CA GLY A 46 11.83 3.83 -1.27
C GLY A 46 11.62 2.62 -2.18
N ARG A 47 12.58 2.33 -3.06
CA ARG A 47 12.53 1.13 -3.93
C ARG A 47 12.54 -0.16 -3.12
N LYS A 48 13.36 -0.23 -2.06
CA LYS A 48 13.44 -1.43 -1.22
C LYS A 48 12.12 -1.69 -0.48
N ILE A 49 11.46 -0.64 0.00
CA ILE A 49 10.12 -0.77 0.60
C ILE A 49 9.11 -1.24 -0.46
N GLU A 50 9.13 -0.66 -1.67
CA GLU A 50 8.21 -1.03 -2.74
C GLU A 50 8.37 -2.51 -3.16
N GLU A 51 9.61 -2.99 -3.26
CA GLU A 51 9.94 -4.40 -3.57
C GLU A 51 9.40 -5.36 -2.51
N ILE A 52 9.74 -5.14 -1.23
CA ILE A 52 9.35 -6.03 -0.12
C ILE A 52 7.82 -6.04 0.05
N VAL A 53 7.18 -4.88 -0.02
CA VAL A 53 5.71 -4.82 0.09
C VAL A 53 5.05 -5.49 -1.11
N SER A 54 5.57 -5.30 -2.32
CA SER A 54 5.00 -5.93 -3.53
C SER A 54 5.08 -7.46 -3.45
N GLU A 55 6.22 -8.00 -3.00
CA GLU A 55 6.39 -9.44 -2.79
C GLU A 55 5.36 -9.97 -1.78
N LYS A 56 5.20 -9.29 -0.64
CA LYS A 56 4.26 -9.74 0.38
C LYS A 56 2.80 -9.64 -0.07
N VAL A 57 2.48 -8.60 -0.83
CA VAL A 57 1.14 -8.39 -1.39
C VAL A 57 0.83 -9.45 -2.44
N SER A 58 1.79 -9.78 -3.32
CA SER A 58 1.63 -10.90 -4.25
C SER A 58 1.41 -12.23 -3.54
N GLU A 59 2.13 -12.51 -2.45
CA GLU A 59 1.92 -13.72 -1.64
C GLU A 59 0.48 -13.81 -1.10
N ILE A 60 -0.03 -12.71 -0.55
CA ILE A 60 -1.39 -12.65 0.01
C ILE A 60 -2.43 -12.86 -1.09
N PHE A 61 -2.33 -12.14 -2.21
CA PHE A 61 -3.32 -12.22 -3.28
C PHE A 61 -3.26 -13.51 -4.10
N VAL A 62 -2.09 -14.16 -4.21
CA VAL A 62 -1.98 -15.49 -4.84
C VAL A 62 -2.53 -16.58 -3.91
N GLY A 63 -2.39 -16.43 -2.59
CA GLY A 63 -3.00 -17.31 -1.60
C GLY A 63 -4.53 -17.16 -1.48
N GLU A 64 -5.07 -16.02 -1.93
CA GLU A 64 -6.50 -15.68 -1.89
C GLU A 64 -7.18 -15.74 -3.28
N CYS A 65 -6.83 -16.72 -4.11
CA CYS A 65 -7.73 -17.21 -5.16
C CYS A 65 -8.96 -17.91 -4.53
N ASN A 66 -9.72 -17.20 -3.70
CA ASN A 66 -11.07 -17.54 -3.30
C ASN A 66 -11.97 -16.46 -3.91
N GLU A 67 -12.65 -16.84 -4.97
CA GLU A 67 -13.64 -16.13 -5.79
C GLU A 67 -14.84 -15.47 -5.06
N ASN A 68 -14.75 -15.15 -3.76
CA ASN A 68 -15.90 -14.78 -2.94
C ASN A 68 -15.98 -13.29 -2.51
N TYR A 69 -15.16 -12.39 -3.06
CA TYR A 69 -15.26 -10.96 -2.72
C TYR A 69 -16.29 -10.17 -3.54
N ASP A 70 -16.94 -10.80 -4.52
CA ASP A 70 -17.92 -10.16 -5.40
C ASP A 70 -19.36 -10.64 -5.12
N GLN A 71 -19.72 -10.75 -3.83
CA GLN A 71 -21.14 -10.87 -3.46
C GLN A 71 -21.68 -9.46 -3.20
N PRO A 72 -22.43 -8.84 -4.14
CA PRO A 72 -23.16 -7.62 -3.83
C PRO A 72 -24.12 -7.96 -2.69
N THR A 73 -23.93 -7.31 -1.54
CA THR A 73 -24.91 -7.33 -0.45
C THR A 73 -26.24 -6.88 -1.03
N ARG A 74 -27.14 -7.84 -1.33
CA ARG A 74 -28.54 -7.57 -1.61
C ARG A 74 -29.13 -6.99 -0.34
N THR A 75 -29.23 -5.67 -0.29
CA THR A 75 -30.11 -4.99 0.66
C THR A 75 -31.54 -5.45 0.38
N ILE A 76 -32.19 -5.91 1.45
CA ILE A 76 -33.54 -6.45 1.56
C ILE A 76 -34.59 -5.42 1.14
#